data_AF-M5G784-F1
#
_entry.id   AF-M5G784-F1
#
_cell.length_a   1.000
_cell.length_b   1.000
_cell.length_c   1.000
_cell.angle_alpha   90.00
_cell.angle_beta   90.00
_cell.angle_gamma   90.00
#
_symmetry.space_group_name_H-M   'P 1'
#
loop_
_entity.id
_entity.type
_entity.pdbx_description
1 polymer ?
#
loop_
_entity_poly.entity_id
_entity_poly.type
_entity_poly.pdbx_seq_one_letter_code
_entity_poly.pdbx_strand_id
1 'polypeptide(L)'
;MDNSDSPPPDYAEAVGSSSRAGPSTRPTSQPPLTPRTPASTSYGFPDEKRSPYSPQAQQHHQSAIIGSHPSPSRSSGWIPDLWAWRTEAKTDSEVKKTVQSLIQDVITDPSRADTLPILQSCLAACRARNVSFEDLVQRLYISGHTPLYWAILGSRKAHPEGLSIDGAQSVLDLLVSFPLNDRTTLDACHACMTNSDNALFQRLRLSPGFARTTFADSVITGGQANEPVYVEHVPNAGAGEFTISCTISNWISRMRVAKGVSVDFIARGRGWRLQFTVATEYDVVNNIQPGTWCAVLRLLKGSAPTLVSAKIMIPAVTQSSQGGTMEPIEIPFRTTRRGKLSAQDHSDLECVDKIVTRLDSLPHGSSLEFE
;
A
#
# COMPACT_ATOMS: atom_id res chain seq x y z
N MET A 1 15.81 1.84 47.31
CA MET A 1 14.94 2.21 46.18
C MET A 1 15.81 3.02 45.25
N ASP A 2 16.51 2.33 44.35
CA ASP A 2 17.44 2.92 43.38
C ASP A 2 16.65 3.36 42.16
N ASN A 3 16.61 4.67 41.92
CA ASN A 3 15.94 5.27 40.76
C ASN A 3 17.02 5.53 39.71
N SER A 4 17.33 4.53 38.89
CA SER A 4 18.33 4.61 37.83
C SER A 4 17.76 5.37 36.63
N ASP A 5 18.00 6.68 36.63
CA ASP A 5 17.75 7.61 35.53
C ASP A 5 18.70 7.27 34.37
N SER A 6 18.26 6.33 33.53
CA SER A 6 19.04 5.88 32.37
C SER A 6 18.65 6.76 31.17
N PRO A 7 19.62 7.42 30.49
CA PRO A 7 19.32 8.22 29.32
C PRO A 7 18.67 7.38 28.21
N PRO A 8 17.82 7.97 27.36
CA PRO A 8 17.18 7.25 26.27
C PRO A 8 18.23 6.66 25.32
N PRO A 9 17.99 5.45 24.76
CA PRO A 9 18.94 4.76 23.91
C PRO A 9 19.29 5.58 22.67
N ASP A 10 20.59 5.62 22.35
CA ASP A 10 21.13 6.31 21.18
C ASP A 10 20.66 5.62 19.88
N TYR A 11 20.15 6.41 18.94
CA TYR A 11 19.52 5.94 17.70
C TYR A 11 20.50 5.31 16.70
N ALA A 12 21.81 5.42 16.95
CA ALA A 12 22.84 4.84 16.10
C ALA A 12 22.81 3.29 16.06
N GLU A 13 22.27 2.62 17.09
CA GLU A 13 22.32 1.15 17.18
C GLU A 13 21.16 0.42 16.50
N ALA A 14 20.07 1.10 16.14
CA ALA A 14 18.91 0.49 15.48
C ALA A 14 19.07 0.29 13.96
N VAL A 15 20.15 0.81 13.37
CA VAL A 15 20.50 0.62 11.96
C VAL A 15 21.52 -0.50 11.88
N GLY A 16 21.05 -1.72 11.59
CA GLY A 16 21.90 -2.88 11.39
C GLY A 16 23.06 -2.55 10.45
N SER A 17 24.28 -2.89 10.87
CA SER A 17 25.51 -2.65 10.14
C SER A 17 25.46 -3.35 8.78
N SER A 18 25.18 -2.59 7.72
CA SER A 18 25.25 -3.11 6.34
C SER A 18 26.71 -3.37 5.98
N SER A 19 27.00 -4.65 5.73
CA SER A 19 28.27 -5.14 5.23
C SER A 19 28.69 -4.45 3.93
N ARG A 20 29.96 -4.07 3.93
CA ARG A 20 30.73 -3.37 2.91
C ARG A 20 30.83 -4.20 1.63
N ALA A 21 30.12 -3.80 0.56
CA ALA A 21 30.36 -4.31 -0.79
C ALA A 21 31.25 -3.32 -1.58
N GLY A 22 32.30 -3.85 -2.23
CA GLY A 22 33.30 -3.08 -2.97
C GLY A 22 32.81 -2.53 -4.32
N PRO A 23 33.65 -1.72 -5.00
CA PRO A 23 33.26 -0.98 -6.21
C PRO A 23 33.23 -1.91 -7.44
N SER A 24 32.08 -1.99 -8.11
CA SER A 24 31.94 -2.70 -9.38
C SER A 24 32.06 -1.73 -10.57
N THR A 25 32.95 -2.07 -11.48
CA THR A 25 33.30 -1.35 -12.72
C THR A 25 32.17 -1.41 -13.75
N ARG A 26 31.92 -0.26 -14.38
CA ARG A 26 30.91 -0.01 -15.43
C ARG A 26 31.43 -0.41 -16.82
N PRO A 27 30.65 -1.13 -17.66
CA PRO A 27 30.89 -1.17 -19.10
C PRO A 27 29.95 -0.24 -19.85
N THR A 28 30.56 0.60 -20.67
CA THR A 28 29.98 1.49 -21.68
C THR A 28 29.79 0.72 -22.98
N SER A 29 28.56 0.69 -23.53
CA SER A 29 28.30 0.66 -24.98
C SER A 29 26.79 0.54 -25.28
N GLN A 30 26.21 1.58 -25.88
CA GLN A 30 24.91 1.55 -26.58
C GLN A 30 25.17 1.74 -28.09
N PRO A 31 24.47 1.02 -29.00
CA PRO A 31 24.45 1.33 -30.42
C PRO A 31 23.25 2.23 -30.80
N PRO A 32 23.32 2.95 -31.94
CA PRO A 32 22.34 3.96 -32.33
C PRO A 32 21.09 3.34 -32.99
N LEU A 33 19.90 3.85 -32.63
CA LEU A 33 18.63 3.53 -33.29
C LEU A 33 18.26 4.65 -34.28
N THR A 34 17.83 4.24 -35.47
CA THR A 34 17.32 5.10 -36.55
C THR A 34 15.83 5.45 -36.36
N PRO A 35 15.33 6.54 -36.98
CA PRO A 35 13.98 7.06 -36.74
C PRO A 35 12.94 6.33 -37.59
N ARG A 36 11.82 5.94 -36.97
CA ARG A 36 10.64 5.39 -37.66
C ARG A 36 9.50 6.41 -37.61
N THR A 37 9.02 6.78 -38.79
CA THR A 37 7.93 7.73 -39.08
C THR A 37 6.58 7.23 -38.56
N PRO A 38 5.69 8.10 -38.05
CA PRO A 38 4.35 7.71 -37.63
C PRO A 38 3.35 7.73 -38.80
N ALA A 39 2.53 6.68 -38.89
CA ALA A 39 1.36 6.63 -39.76
C ALA A 39 0.13 7.15 -38.98
N SER A 40 -0.53 8.17 -39.55
CA SER A 40 -1.78 8.72 -39.06
C SER A 40 -2.91 7.69 -39.16
N THR A 41 -3.56 7.38 -38.04
CA THR A 41 -4.80 6.58 -38.03
C THR A 41 -5.93 7.49 -37.52
N SER A 42 -6.84 7.87 -38.42
CA SER A 42 -8.05 8.60 -38.08
C SER A 42 -9.05 7.66 -37.43
N TYR A 43 -9.42 7.91 -36.18
CA TYR A 43 -10.56 7.26 -35.55
C TYR A 43 -11.84 8.03 -35.88
N GLY A 44 -12.67 7.43 -36.74
CA GLY A 44 -14.06 7.81 -36.93
C GLY A 44 -14.93 7.22 -35.81
N PHE A 45 -15.82 8.04 -35.27
CA PHE A 45 -16.88 7.62 -34.36
C PHE A 45 -17.92 6.76 -35.11
N PRO A 46 -18.36 5.61 -34.56
CA PRO A 46 -19.54 4.94 -35.08
C PRO A 46 -20.83 5.59 -34.53
N ASP A 47 -21.71 5.88 -35.48
CA ASP A 47 -23.04 6.47 -35.34
C ASP A 47 -24.01 5.47 -34.69
N GLU A 48 -24.66 5.90 -33.61
CA GLU A 48 -25.51 5.10 -32.74
C GLU A 48 -26.94 5.02 -33.32
N LYS A 49 -27.18 4.04 -34.21
CA LYS A 49 -28.54 3.74 -34.69
C LYS A 49 -29.24 2.73 -33.78
N ARG A 50 -30.20 3.25 -33.02
CA ARG A 50 -31.29 2.54 -32.34
C ARG A 50 -31.96 1.53 -33.28
N SER A 51 -32.13 0.30 -32.79
CA SER A 51 -33.05 -0.68 -33.39
C SER A 51 -34.06 -1.15 -32.32
N PRO A 52 -35.35 -1.30 -32.68
CA PRO A 52 -36.43 -1.53 -31.72
C PRO A 52 -36.59 -3.01 -31.33
N TYR A 53 -37.06 -3.19 -30.11
CA TYR A 53 -37.50 -4.46 -29.52
C TYR A 53 -38.64 -5.11 -30.32
N SER A 54 -38.52 -6.42 -30.54
CA SER A 54 -39.64 -7.32 -30.86
C SER A 54 -39.72 -8.44 -29.81
N PRO A 55 -40.91 -8.75 -29.27
CA PRO A 55 -41.11 -9.89 -28.39
C PRO A 55 -41.53 -11.12 -29.20
N GLN A 56 -40.85 -12.24 -29.03
CA GLN A 56 -41.36 -13.54 -29.49
C GLN A 56 -41.21 -14.61 -28.41
N ALA A 57 -42.37 -15.11 -28.01
CA ALA A 57 -42.56 -16.32 -27.22
C ALA A 57 -42.47 -17.55 -28.13
N GLN A 58 -41.89 -18.65 -27.62
CA GLN A 58 -42.15 -20.07 -27.97
C GLN A 58 -41.26 -20.93 -27.04
N GLN A 59 -41.83 -21.65 -26.08
CA GLN A 59 -42.32 -23.04 -26.14
C GLN A 59 -41.24 -24.14 -26.21
N HIS A 60 -41.30 -24.99 -25.18
CA HIS A 60 -40.84 -26.37 -24.99
C HIS A 60 -40.16 -27.12 -26.16
N HIS A 61 -39.04 -27.79 -25.85
CA HIS A 61 -38.90 -29.23 -26.07
C HIS A 61 -37.90 -29.88 -25.11
N GLN A 62 -38.35 -30.96 -24.47
CA GLN A 62 -37.56 -31.93 -23.73
C GLN A 62 -36.75 -32.79 -24.71
N SER A 63 -35.54 -33.19 -24.34
CA SER A 63 -34.92 -34.45 -24.79
C SER A 63 -33.86 -34.90 -23.79
N ALA A 64 -34.09 -36.07 -23.22
CA ALA A 64 -33.15 -36.83 -22.41
C ALA A 64 -32.14 -37.53 -23.34
N ILE A 65 -30.83 -37.43 -23.03
CA ILE A 65 -29.82 -38.33 -23.59
C ILE A 65 -28.89 -38.82 -22.48
N ILE A 66 -29.05 -40.13 -22.29
CA ILE A 66 -28.21 -41.18 -21.72
C ILE A 66 -26.69 -40.92 -21.80
N GLY A 67 -26.04 -40.94 -20.63
CA GLY A 67 -24.90 -41.79 -20.30
C GLY A 67 -23.63 -41.77 -21.17
N SER A 68 -22.55 -41.19 -20.64
CA SER A 68 -21.20 -41.74 -20.81
C SER A 68 -20.37 -41.52 -19.54
N HIS A 69 -19.82 -42.62 -19.03
CA HIS A 69 -19.04 -42.70 -17.80
C HIS A 69 -17.61 -42.17 -18.02
N PRO A 70 -17.05 -41.39 -17.07
CA PRO A 70 -15.65 -41.00 -17.11
C PRO A 70 -14.73 -42.10 -16.54
N SER A 71 -13.68 -42.43 -17.29
CA SER A 71 -12.56 -43.28 -16.87
C SER A 71 -11.73 -42.58 -15.79
N PRO A 72 -11.44 -43.21 -14.64
CA PRO A 72 -10.57 -42.62 -13.62
C PRO A 72 -9.10 -42.80 -14.03
N SER A 73 -8.47 -41.71 -14.47
CA SER A 73 -7.03 -41.61 -14.60
C SER A 73 -6.42 -41.49 -13.20
N ARG A 74 -5.54 -42.44 -12.87
CA ARG A 74 -4.76 -42.51 -11.64
C ARG A 74 -3.75 -41.36 -11.60
N SER A 75 -4.12 -40.22 -11.03
CA SER A 75 -3.17 -39.24 -10.53
C SER A 75 -3.04 -39.40 -9.01
N SER A 76 -1.80 -39.35 -8.54
CA SER A 76 -1.36 -39.51 -7.17
C SER A 76 -1.95 -38.43 -6.25
N GLY A 77 -3.16 -38.68 -5.74
CA GLY A 77 -3.82 -37.87 -4.70
C GLY A 77 -3.30 -38.25 -3.32
N TRP A 78 -2.40 -37.45 -2.78
CA TRP A 78 -1.75 -37.69 -1.50
C TRP A 78 -2.48 -37.08 -0.29
N ILE A 79 -3.61 -36.37 -0.47
CA ILE A 79 -4.51 -36.00 0.66
C ILE A 79 -6.01 -35.81 0.25
N PRO A 80 -6.79 -36.82 -0.19
CA PRO A 80 -8.27 -36.68 -0.23
C PRO A 80 -8.98 -37.28 1.00
N ASP A 81 -8.34 -38.20 1.73
CA ASP A 81 -9.07 -39.10 2.63
C ASP A 81 -8.95 -38.79 4.12
N LEU A 82 -8.21 -37.74 4.52
CA LEU A 82 -8.14 -37.35 5.93
C LEU A 82 -9.35 -36.51 6.41
N TRP A 83 -10.21 -36.06 5.49
CA TRP A 83 -11.36 -35.20 5.82
C TRP A 83 -12.73 -35.85 5.57
N ALA A 84 -12.78 -36.99 4.88
CA ALA A 84 -14.04 -37.69 4.55
C ALA A 84 -14.63 -38.54 5.70
N TRP A 85 -13.84 -38.88 6.73
CA TRP A 85 -14.21 -39.86 7.77
C TRP A 85 -14.62 -39.26 9.13
N ARG A 86 -14.79 -37.93 9.24
CA ARG A 86 -15.36 -37.26 10.42
C ARG A 86 -16.66 -36.51 10.07
N THR A 87 -17.69 -37.28 9.76
CA THR A 87 -19.08 -36.81 9.62
C THR A 87 -19.86 -36.83 10.94
N GLU A 88 -19.21 -37.11 12.07
CA GLU A 88 -19.74 -36.83 13.39
C GLU A 88 -19.83 -35.30 13.56
N ALA A 89 -20.94 -34.81 14.13
CA ALA A 89 -21.31 -33.39 14.19
C ALA A 89 -20.32 -32.54 15.00
N LYS A 90 -19.11 -32.36 14.47
CA LYS A 90 -18.15 -31.40 14.98
C LYS A 90 -18.78 -30.04 14.90
N THR A 91 -18.89 -29.44 16.07
CA THR A 91 -19.34 -28.07 16.25
C THR A 91 -18.46 -27.14 15.39
N ASP A 92 -19.04 -26.14 14.74
CA ASP A 92 -18.31 -25.18 13.90
C ASP A 92 -17.12 -24.54 14.63
N SER A 93 -17.18 -24.47 15.97
CA SER A 93 -16.08 -24.04 16.84
C SER A 93 -14.84 -24.93 16.75
N GLU A 94 -14.99 -26.25 16.63
CA GLU A 94 -13.86 -27.15 16.44
C GLU A 94 -13.17 -26.94 15.09
N VAL A 95 -13.96 -26.72 14.03
CA VAL A 95 -13.43 -26.43 12.69
C VAL A 95 -12.67 -25.11 12.73
N LYS A 96 -13.26 -24.05 13.31
CA LYS A 96 -12.59 -22.75 13.48
C LYS A 96 -11.28 -22.88 14.25
N LYS A 97 -11.28 -23.59 15.38
CA LYS A 97 -10.06 -23.80 16.20
C LYS A 97 -8.98 -24.57 15.43
N THR A 98 -9.38 -25.61 14.70
CA THR A 98 -8.46 -26.41 13.88
C THR A 98 -7.84 -25.55 12.77
N VAL A 99 -8.66 -24.81 12.04
CA VAL A 99 -8.21 -23.90 10.97
C VAL A 99 -7.31 -22.80 11.52
N GLN A 100 -7.64 -22.21 12.67
CA GLN A 100 -6.80 -21.20 13.32
C GLN A 100 -5.42 -21.74 13.71
N SER A 101 -5.38 -22.95 14.30
CA SER A 101 -4.10 -23.61 14.62
C SER A 101 -3.26 -23.83 13.38
N LEU A 102 -3.87 -24.32 12.29
CA LEU A 102 -3.17 -24.53 11.02
C LEU A 102 -2.67 -23.22 10.42
N ILE A 103 -3.49 -22.17 10.40
CA ILE A 103 -3.06 -20.86 9.92
C ILE A 103 -1.86 -20.37 10.74
N GLN A 104 -1.93 -20.45 12.07
CA GLN A 104 -0.84 -20.03 12.96
C GLN A 104 0.48 -20.76 12.69
N ASP A 105 0.43 -22.08 12.55
CA ASP A 105 1.61 -22.91 12.26
C ASP A 105 2.24 -22.52 10.92
N VAL A 106 1.39 -22.25 9.93
CA VAL A 106 1.79 -21.98 8.55
C VAL A 106 2.34 -20.57 8.35
N ILE A 107 1.74 -19.55 8.98
CA ILE A 107 2.23 -18.17 8.86
C ILE A 107 3.51 -17.88 9.63
N THR A 108 3.91 -18.77 10.55
CA THR A 108 5.18 -18.62 11.28
C THR A 108 6.37 -18.80 10.34
N ASP A 109 6.18 -19.56 9.26
CA ASP A 109 7.15 -19.72 8.18
C ASP A 109 6.44 -19.66 6.82
N PRO A 110 6.12 -18.43 6.34
CA PRO A 110 5.39 -18.26 5.09
C PRO A 110 6.22 -18.64 3.85
N SER A 111 7.51 -18.94 4.03
CA SER A 111 8.42 -19.30 2.95
C SER A 111 8.34 -20.78 2.55
N ARG A 112 7.71 -21.63 3.38
CA ARG A 112 7.58 -23.06 3.07
C ARG A 112 6.70 -23.28 1.85
N ALA A 113 7.09 -24.22 1.00
CA ALA A 113 6.38 -24.53 -0.24
C ALA A 113 4.96 -25.08 -0.02
N ASP A 114 4.68 -25.68 1.15
CA ASP A 114 3.38 -26.24 1.52
C ASP A 114 2.42 -25.22 2.15
N THR A 115 2.90 -24.03 2.49
CA THR A 115 2.13 -22.98 3.18
C THR A 115 0.89 -22.56 2.39
N LEU A 116 1.04 -22.24 1.09
CA LEU A 116 -0.10 -21.84 0.26
C LEU A 116 -1.13 -22.97 0.05
N PRO A 117 -0.74 -24.21 -0.35
CA PRO A 117 -1.67 -25.34 -0.42
C PRO A 117 -2.44 -25.59 0.88
N ILE A 118 -1.81 -25.47 2.04
CA ILE A 118 -2.49 -25.66 3.33
C ILE A 118 -3.53 -24.57 3.57
N LEU A 119 -3.21 -23.31 3.28
CA LEU A 119 -4.19 -22.21 3.42
C LEU A 119 -5.36 -22.35 2.44
N GLN A 120 -5.10 -22.79 1.21
CA GLN A 120 -6.16 -23.10 0.24
C GLN A 120 -7.05 -24.25 0.70
N SER A 121 -6.47 -25.28 1.31
CA SER A 121 -7.22 -26.38 1.93
C SER A 121 -8.09 -25.88 3.09
N CYS A 122 -7.56 -25.00 3.95
CA CYS A 122 -8.32 -24.36 5.02
C CYS A 122 -9.50 -23.53 4.48
N LEU A 123 -9.27 -22.74 3.43
CA LEU A 123 -10.32 -21.98 2.76
C LEU A 123 -11.43 -22.88 2.21
N ALA A 124 -11.07 -24.00 1.57
CA ALA A 124 -12.03 -24.98 1.06
C ALA A 124 -12.83 -25.66 2.19
N ALA A 125 -12.16 -26.04 3.28
CA ALA A 125 -12.79 -26.64 4.45
C ALA A 125 -13.77 -25.67 5.14
N CYS A 126 -13.39 -24.40 5.28
CA CYS A 126 -14.25 -23.33 5.78
C CYS A 126 -15.51 -23.18 4.92
N ARG A 127 -15.35 -23.14 3.59
CA ARG A 127 -16.47 -23.05 2.64
C ARG A 127 -17.42 -24.24 2.75
N ALA A 128 -16.89 -25.47 2.86
CA ALA A 128 -17.70 -26.69 3.00
C ALA A 128 -18.54 -26.73 4.28
N ARG A 129 -18.17 -25.96 5.30
CA ARG A 129 -18.86 -25.87 6.60
C ARG A 129 -19.53 -24.53 6.84
N ASN A 130 -19.67 -23.69 5.82
CA ASN A 130 -20.24 -22.34 5.91
C ASN A 130 -19.58 -21.46 6.99
N VAL A 131 -18.27 -21.64 7.20
CA VAL A 131 -17.44 -20.81 8.08
C VAL A 131 -16.75 -19.76 7.22
N SER A 132 -16.83 -18.49 7.62
CA SER A 132 -16.09 -17.40 6.95
C SER A 132 -14.59 -17.55 7.20
N PHE A 133 -13.82 -17.90 6.17
CA PHE A 133 -12.35 -17.92 6.24
C PHE A 133 -11.79 -16.51 6.39
N GLU A 134 -12.42 -15.53 5.73
CA GLU A 134 -12.11 -14.10 5.84
C GLU A 134 -12.16 -13.64 7.30
N ASP A 135 -13.22 -13.99 8.03
CA ASP A 135 -13.34 -13.65 9.45
C ASP A 135 -12.24 -14.27 10.30
N LEU A 136 -11.73 -15.46 9.92
CA LEU A 136 -10.66 -16.13 10.66
C LEU A 136 -9.31 -15.47 10.44
N VAL A 137 -8.96 -15.13 9.19
CA VAL A 137 -7.66 -14.51 8.87
C VAL A 137 -7.54 -13.05 9.32
N GLN A 138 -8.65 -12.40 9.66
CA GLN A 138 -8.69 -11.02 10.15
C GLN A 138 -8.80 -10.89 11.68
N ARG A 139 -8.83 -12.01 12.43
CA ARG A 139 -8.89 -12.01 13.90
C ARG A 139 -7.51 -11.85 14.54
N LEU A 140 -7.48 -11.18 15.69
CA LEU A 140 -6.29 -11.05 16.54
C LEU A 140 -6.16 -12.23 17.51
N TYR A 141 -5.64 -13.36 17.06
CA TYR A 141 -5.47 -14.54 17.91
C TYR A 141 -4.02 -15.00 18.05
N ILE A 142 -3.08 -14.37 17.35
CA ILE A 142 -1.66 -14.75 17.38
C ILE A 142 -0.91 -13.62 18.08
N SER A 143 -0.72 -13.76 19.39
CA SER A 143 -0.09 -12.76 20.25
C SER A 143 -0.70 -11.36 20.12
N GLY A 144 -2.02 -11.29 19.95
CA GLY A 144 -2.74 -10.02 19.79
C GLY A 144 -2.62 -9.38 18.41
N HIS A 145 -2.09 -10.08 17.40
CA HIS A 145 -1.99 -9.61 16.02
C HIS A 145 -2.73 -10.54 15.05
N THR A 146 -2.98 -10.04 13.84
CA THR A 146 -3.59 -10.78 12.73
C THR A 146 -2.59 -11.74 12.07
N PRO A 147 -3.08 -12.81 11.42
CA PRO A 147 -2.26 -13.61 10.52
C PRO A 147 -1.49 -12.82 9.46
N LEU A 148 -2.11 -11.77 8.88
CA LEU A 148 -1.47 -10.90 7.88
C LEU A 148 -0.26 -10.15 8.46
N TYR A 149 -0.33 -9.66 9.70
CA TYR A 149 0.80 -9.03 10.39
C TYR A 149 2.01 -9.97 10.47
N TRP A 150 1.79 -11.21 10.93
CA TRP A 150 2.87 -12.19 11.07
C TRP A 150 3.43 -12.64 9.72
N ALA A 151 2.57 -12.81 8.71
CA ALA A 151 3.01 -13.10 7.35
C ALA A 151 3.95 -12.00 6.81
N ILE A 152 3.61 -10.71 7.02
CA ILE A 152 4.46 -9.58 6.63
C ILE A 152 5.82 -9.61 7.34
N LEU A 153 5.85 -9.89 8.65
CA LEU A 153 7.10 -10.00 9.39
C LEU A 153 7.95 -11.22 8.96
N GLY A 154 7.30 -12.35 8.66
CA GLY A 154 7.94 -13.58 8.23
C GLY A 154 8.60 -13.45 6.86
N SER A 155 7.99 -12.71 5.93
CA SER A 155 8.50 -12.56 4.55
C SER A 155 9.91 -11.98 4.47
N ARG A 156 10.34 -11.16 5.43
CA ARG A 156 11.70 -10.58 5.44
C ARG A 156 12.76 -11.56 5.93
N LYS A 157 12.43 -12.42 6.90
CA LYS A 157 13.39 -13.39 7.47
C LYS A 157 13.90 -14.38 6.43
N ALA A 158 13.05 -14.72 5.46
CA ALA A 158 13.39 -15.68 4.42
C ALA A 158 14.47 -15.16 3.45
N HIS A 159 14.57 -13.84 3.22
CA HIS A 159 15.49 -13.28 2.22
C HIS A 159 16.12 -11.95 2.64
N PRO A 160 17.29 -11.99 3.30
CA PRO A 160 18.11 -10.79 3.46
C PRO A 160 18.68 -10.28 2.12
N GLU A 161 18.80 -11.13 1.09
CA GLU A 161 19.44 -10.79 -0.20
C GLU A 161 18.48 -10.45 -1.35
N GLY A 162 17.18 -10.23 -1.07
CA GLY A 162 16.23 -9.73 -2.07
C GLY A 162 15.86 -10.71 -3.20
N LEU A 163 16.33 -11.95 -3.17
CA LEU A 163 15.87 -13.03 -4.07
C LEU A 163 14.51 -13.52 -3.58
N SER A 164 13.44 -12.91 -4.09
CA SER A 164 12.06 -13.24 -3.72
C SER A 164 11.73 -14.72 -4.00
N ILE A 165 11.53 -15.54 -2.97
CA ILE A 165 10.81 -16.81 -3.12
C ILE A 165 9.31 -16.50 -3.31
N ASP A 166 8.74 -17.02 -4.41
CA ASP A 166 7.32 -16.91 -4.79
C ASP A 166 6.33 -17.32 -3.68
N GLY A 167 6.75 -18.19 -2.76
CA GLY A 167 5.92 -18.75 -1.70
C GLY A 167 5.33 -17.71 -0.74
N ALA A 168 6.19 -16.90 -0.10
CA ALA A 168 5.74 -15.90 0.87
C ALA A 168 4.86 -14.82 0.23
N GLN A 169 5.14 -14.49 -1.04
CA GLN A 169 4.33 -13.55 -1.78
C GLN A 169 2.93 -14.09 -2.07
N SER A 170 2.84 -15.35 -2.50
CA SER A 170 1.55 -16.00 -2.78
C SER A 170 0.65 -16.08 -1.54
N VAL A 171 1.25 -16.22 -0.36
CA VAL A 171 0.54 -16.22 0.93
C VAL A 171 -0.03 -14.83 1.23
N LEU A 172 0.78 -13.79 1.07
CA LEU A 172 0.32 -12.41 1.23
C LEU A 172 -0.81 -12.11 0.25
N ASP A 173 -0.66 -12.49 -1.02
CA ASP A 173 -1.66 -12.28 -2.07
C ASP A 173 -3.00 -12.95 -1.72
N LEU A 174 -2.97 -14.18 -1.18
CA LEU A 174 -4.17 -14.85 -0.68
C LEU A 174 -4.81 -14.09 0.49
N LEU A 175 -4.01 -13.65 1.47
CA LEU A 175 -4.52 -12.97 2.66
C LEU A 175 -5.12 -11.58 2.35
N VAL A 176 -4.62 -10.89 1.31
CA VAL A 176 -5.15 -9.59 0.85
C VAL A 176 -6.15 -9.69 -0.29
N SER A 177 -6.50 -10.91 -0.73
CA SER A 177 -7.52 -11.14 -1.74
C SER A 177 -8.95 -10.84 -1.24
N PHE A 178 -9.12 -10.73 0.08
CA PHE A 178 -10.37 -10.40 0.74
C PHE A 178 -10.41 -8.92 1.16
N PRO A 179 -11.60 -8.28 1.22
CA PRO A 179 -11.75 -6.95 1.80
C PRO A 179 -11.21 -6.88 3.24
N LEU A 180 -10.20 -6.06 3.49
CA LEU A 180 -9.63 -5.93 4.83
C LEU A 180 -10.43 -4.91 5.65
N ASN A 181 -10.79 -5.29 6.88
CA ASN A 181 -11.33 -4.37 7.85
C ASN A 181 -10.25 -3.38 8.34
N ASP A 182 -10.68 -2.22 8.83
CA ASP A 182 -9.81 -1.13 9.30
C ASP A 182 -8.76 -1.59 10.31
N ARG A 183 -9.10 -2.55 11.17
CA ARG A 183 -8.20 -3.08 12.19
C ARG A 183 -7.08 -3.90 11.56
N THR A 184 -7.40 -4.80 10.63
CA THR A 184 -6.44 -5.61 9.88
C THR A 184 -5.54 -4.72 9.01
N THR A 185 -6.08 -3.68 8.37
CA THR A 185 -5.29 -2.70 7.61
C THR A 185 -4.28 -2.00 8.50
N LEU A 186 -4.69 -1.50 9.67
CA LEU A 186 -3.80 -0.84 10.62
C LEU A 186 -2.71 -1.79 11.15
N ASP A 187 -3.07 -3.05 11.41
CA ASP A 187 -2.13 -4.06 11.87
C ASP A 187 -1.09 -4.38 10.77
N ALA A 188 -1.54 -4.55 9.52
CA ALA A 188 -0.64 -4.72 8.37
C ALA A 188 0.30 -3.52 8.17
N CYS A 189 -0.21 -2.28 8.29
CA CYS A 189 0.62 -1.08 8.28
C CYS A 189 1.70 -1.13 9.36
N HIS A 190 1.33 -1.54 10.58
CA HIS A 190 2.25 -1.66 11.70
C HIS A 190 3.35 -2.69 11.46
N ALA A 191 3.02 -3.83 10.85
CA ALA A 191 4.02 -4.82 10.42
C ALA A 191 5.02 -4.23 9.42
N CYS A 192 4.53 -3.51 8.39
CA CYS A 192 5.39 -2.87 7.42
C CYS A 192 6.27 -1.78 8.05
N MET A 193 5.74 -1.01 9.01
CA MET A 193 6.52 0.00 9.75
C MET A 193 7.63 -0.67 10.58
N THR A 194 7.31 -1.77 11.26
CA THR A 194 8.29 -2.56 12.03
C THR A 194 9.44 -3.03 11.14
N ASN A 195 9.14 -3.45 9.91
CA ASN A 195 10.15 -3.86 8.93
C ASN A 195 10.83 -2.70 8.20
N SER A 196 10.32 -1.47 8.30
CA SER A 196 10.70 -0.34 7.43
C SER A 196 10.65 -0.67 5.94
N ASP A 197 9.70 -1.50 5.52
CA ASP A 197 9.59 -1.98 4.13
C ASP A 197 8.51 -1.21 3.37
N ASN A 198 8.94 -0.11 2.73
CA ASN A 198 8.05 0.69 1.91
C ASN A 198 7.59 -0.04 0.64
N ALA A 199 8.43 -0.86 0.02
CA ALA A 199 8.09 -1.54 -1.23
C ALA A 199 6.93 -2.53 -1.01
N LEU A 200 6.99 -3.32 0.06
CA LEU A 200 5.89 -4.19 0.46
C LEU A 200 4.64 -3.38 0.81
N PHE A 201 4.78 -2.26 1.53
CA PHE A 201 3.64 -1.39 1.85
C PHE A 201 2.96 -0.83 0.60
N GLN A 202 3.71 -0.33 -0.38
CA GLN A 202 3.15 0.15 -1.65
C GLN A 202 2.42 -0.96 -2.40
N ARG A 203 3.00 -2.18 -2.45
CA ARG A 203 2.35 -3.33 -3.07
C ARG A 203 1.06 -3.72 -2.35
N LEU A 204 1.05 -3.73 -1.02
CA LEU A 204 -0.16 -3.99 -0.25
C LEU A 204 -1.25 -2.97 -0.57
N ARG A 205 -0.92 -1.68 -0.69
CA ARG A 205 -1.86 -0.61 -1.07
C ARG A 205 -2.51 -0.81 -2.45
N LEU A 206 -1.85 -1.51 -3.35
CA LEU A 206 -2.37 -1.84 -4.68
C LEU A 206 -3.32 -3.05 -4.65
N SER A 207 -3.33 -3.81 -3.56
CA SER A 207 -4.17 -5.00 -3.47
C SER A 207 -5.65 -4.64 -3.27
N PRO A 208 -6.60 -5.40 -3.85
CA PRO A 208 -8.04 -5.12 -3.76
C PRO A 208 -8.54 -5.03 -2.31
N GLY A 209 -7.98 -5.84 -1.41
CA GLY A 209 -8.34 -5.83 0.01
C GLY A 209 -7.92 -4.58 0.77
N PHE A 210 -6.93 -3.85 0.26
CA PHE A 210 -6.32 -2.70 0.94
C PHE A 210 -6.68 -1.37 0.29
N ALA A 211 -6.87 -1.36 -1.03
CA ALA A 211 -7.09 -0.15 -1.81
C ALA A 211 -8.42 0.53 -1.41
N ARG A 212 -8.34 1.72 -0.82
CA ARG A 212 -9.49 2.61 -0.58
C ARG A 212 -9.51 3.71 -1.63
N THR A 213 -9.96 3.39 -2.83
CA THR A 213 -10.14 4.39 -3.89
C THR A 213 -11.49 5.07 -3.72
N THR A 214 -11.52 6.40 -3.69
CA THR A 214 -12.80 7.13 -3.75
C THR A 214 -13.42 6.97 -5.13
N PHE A 215 -14.75 7.14 -5.24
CA PHE A 215 -15.42 7.12 -6.54
C PHE A 215 -14.85 8.18 -7.49
N ALA A 216 -14.61 9.40 -7.00
CA ALA A 216 -14.01 10.48 -7.77
C ALA A 216 -12.61 10.10 -8.29
N ASP A 217 -11.76 9.53 -7.42
CA ASP A 217 -10.46 9.03 -7.83
C ASP A 217 -10.58 7.94 -8.90
N SER A 218 -11.50 6.99 -8.74
CA SER A 218 -11.72 5.92 -9.72
C SER A 218 -12.12 6.47 -11.09
N VAL A 219 -12.97 7.50 -11.14
CA VAL A 219 -13.41 8.11 -12.40
C VAL A 219 -12.29 8.93 -13.04
N ILE A 220 -11.56 9.72 -12.27
CA ILE A 220 -10.51 10.63 -12.79
C ILE A 220 -9.26 9.87 -13.21
N THR A 221 -8.93 8.78 -12.53
CA THR A 221 -7.70 8.01 -12.76
C THR A 221 -7.93 6.73 -13.56
N GLY A 222 -9.17 6.44 -13.98
CA GLY A 222 -9.51 5.18 -14.64
C GLY A 222 -9.25 3.95 -13.75
N GLY A 223 -9.40 4.10 -12.43
CA GLY A 223 -9.17 3.05 -11.44
C GLY A 223 -7.71 2.92 -10.95
N GLN A 224 -6.76 3.74 -11.41
CA GLN A 224 -5.35 3.69 -11.03
C GLN A 224 -4.93 4.81 -10.06
N ALA A 225 -5.68 5.00 -8.97
CA ALA A 225 -5.44 6.13 -8.06
C ALA A 225 -4.27 5.98 -7.07
N ASN A 226 -3.70 4.78 -6.97
CA ASN A 226 -2.66 4.44 -6.00
C ASN A 226 -1.28 4.48 -6.65
N GLU A 227 -0.74 5.68 -6.86
CA GLU A 227 0.60 5.81 -7.44
C GLU A 227 1.68 5.32 -6.46
N PRO A 228 2.72 4.61 -6.93
CA PRO A 228 3.79 4.12 -6.08
C PRO A 228 4.65 5.28 -5.58
N VAL A 229 5.02 5.22 -4.31
CA VAL A 229 5.99 6.14 -3.69
C VAL A 229 7.30 5.41 -3.52
N TYR A 230 8.38 5.95 -4.09
CA TYR A 230 9.73 5.47 -3.87
C TYR A 230 10.35 6.21 -2.70
N VAL A 231 11.02 5.48 -1.82
CA VAL A 231 11.68 6.03 -0.63
C VAL A 231 13.15 5.65 -0.70
N GLU A 232 14.01 6.65 -0.72
CA GLU A 232 15.46 6.51 -0.69
C GLU A 232 15.98 6.95 0.68
N HIS A 233 16.68 6.07 1.38
CA HIS A 233 17.33 6.40 2.63
C HIS A 233 18.74 6.89 2.35
N VAL A 234 19.05 8.11 2.79
CA VAL A 234 20.40 8.66 2.63
C VAL A 234 21.32 7.96 3.62
N PRO A 235 22.32 7.18 3.17
CA PRO A 235 23.28 6.55 4.07
C PRO A 235 24.22 7.62 4.63
N ASN A 236 24.61 7.49 5.89
CA ASN A 236 25.57 8.36 6.58
C ASN A 236 25.17 9.84 6.74
N ALA A 237 24.02 10.26 6.23
CA ALA A 237 23.35 11.45 6.71
C ALA A 237 22.84 11.13 8.13
N GLY A 238 23.33 11.85 9.13
CA GLY A 238 22.84 11.71 10.51
C GLY A 238 21.31 11.88 10.61
N ALA A 239 20.75 11.68 11.80
CA ALA A 239 19.34 11.97 12.11
C ALA A 239 18.27 11.39 11.13
N GLY A 240 18.55 10.27 10.45
CA GLY A 240 17.52 9.52 9.73
C GLY A 240 17.00 10.17 8.44
N GLU A 241 17.80 10.96 7.73
CA GLU A 241 17.40 11.61 6.48
C GLU A 241 16.88 10.63 5.40
N PHE A 242 15.85 11.02 4.66
CA PHE A 242 15.30 10.26 3.55
C PHE A 242 14.66 11.17 2.50
N THR A 243 14.63 10.68 1.26
CA THR A 243 13.98 11.34 0.13
C THR A 243 12.82 10.47 -0.34
N ILE A 244 11.71 11.11 -0.73
CA ILE A 244 10.61 10.43 -1.40
C ILE A 244 10.47 10.93 -2.82
N SER A 245 10.09 10.05 -3.74
CA SER A 245 9.79 10.38 -5.12
C SER A 245 8.46 9.74 -5.51
N CYS A 246 7.54 10.53 -6.03
CA CYS A 246 6.25 10.06 -6.52
C CYS A 246 5.76 10.92 -7.68
N THR A 247 4.95 10.33 -8.55
CA THR A 247 4.26 11.03 -9.64
C THR A 247 2.77 10.94 -9.40
N ILE A 248 2.08 12.07 -9.44
CA ILE A 248 0.63 12.12 -9.25
C ILE A 248 -0.03 12.45 -10.60
N SER A 249 -0.75 11.48 -11.14
CA SER A 249 -1.50 11.61 -12.38
C SER A 249 -2.75 12.45 -12.17
N ASN A 250 -3.08 13.27 -13.16
CA ASN A 250 -4.28 14.11 -13.17
C ASN A 250 -4.43 14.97 -11.90
N TRP A 251 -3.31 15.44 -11.33
CA TRP A 251 -3.29 16.11 -10.02
C TRP A 251 -4.23 17.31 -9.97
N ILE A 252 -4.26 18.18 -10.98
CA ILE A 252 -5.19 19.32 -11.03
C ILE A 252 -6.65 18.87 -11.00
N SER A 253 -7.01 17.90 -11.84
CA SER A 253 -8.38 17.37 -11.90
C SER A 253 -8.79 16.76 -10.56
N ARG A 254 -7.90 15.99 -9.92
CA ARG A 254 -8.14 15.44 -8.58
C ARG A 254 -8.28 16.54 -7.52
N MET A 255 -7.43 17.55 -7.55
CA MET A 255 -7.52 18.71 -6.63
C MET A 255 -8.80 19.50 -6.82
N ARG A 256 -9.30 19.68 -8.06
CA ARG A 256 -10.55 20.41 -8.33
C ARG A 256 -11.80 19.62 -7.97
N VAL A 257 -11.84 18.32 -8.28
CA VAL A 257 -13.03 17.48 -8.12
C VAL A 257 -13.07 16.81 -6.74
N ALA A 258 -12.00 16.14 -6.35
CA ALA A 258 -11.92 15.42 -5.07
C ALA A 258 -11.48 16.31 -3.89
N LYS A 259 -11.00 17.54 -4.16
CA LYS A 259 -10.50 18.50 -3.16
C LYS A 259 -9.31 18.00 -2.33
N GLY A 260 -8.67 16.92 -2.77
CA GLY A 260 -7.43 16.45 -2.20
C GLY A 260 -6.86 15.22 -2.89
N VAL A 261 -5.56 15.04 -2.69
CA VAL A 261 -4.79 13.88 -3.11
C VAL A 261 -3.85 13.52 -1.97
N SER A 262 -3.73 12.24 -1.64
CA SER A 262 -2.79 11.78 -0.61
C SER A 262 -1.95 10.61 -1.08
N VAL A 263 -0.68 10.63 -0.68
CA VAL A 263 0.25 9.53 -0.86
C VAL A 263 0.75 9.08 0.51
N ASP A 264 0.72 7.77 0.73
CA ASP A 264 1.17 7.14 1.97
C ASP A 264 2.47 6.41 1.72
N PHE A 265 3.41 6.47 2.64
CA PHE A 265 4.70 5.80 2.53
C PHE A 265 5.29 5.44 3.88
N ILE A 266 6.27 4.54 3.89
CA ILE A 266 7.01 4.16 5.09
C ILE A 266 8.44 4.64 4.95
N ALA A 267 8.94 5.34 5.96
CA ALA A 267 10.32 5.76 6.02
C ALA A 267 10.80 5.72 7.47
N ARG A 268 11.99 5.14 7.70
CA ARG A 268 12.65 5.08 9.03
C ARG A 268 11.74 4.51 10.13
N GLY A 269 11.02 3.43 9.81
CA GLY A 269 10.13 2.76 10.76
C GLY A 269 8.90 3.57 11.17
N ARG A 270 8.51 4.56 10.36
CA ARG A 270 7.33 5.39 10.56
C ARG A 270 6.49 5.40 9.29
N GLY A 271 5.18 5.43 9.47
CA GLY A 271 4.23 5.62 8.41
C GLY A 271 3.96 7.11 8.25
N TRP A 272 3.99 7.59 7.02
CA TRP A 272 3.80 8.98 6.65
C TRP A 272 2.69 9.10 5.63
N ARG A 273 2.02 10.26 5.64
CA ARG A 273 1.08 10.68 4.62
C ARG A 273 1.42 12.11 4.19
N LEU A 274 1.72 12.27 2.91
CA LEU A 274 1.75 13.57 2.26
C LEU A 274 0.41 13.80 1.55
N GLN A 275 -0.28 14.87 1.91
CA GLN A 275 -1.61 15.18 1.39
C GLN A 275 -1.64 16.59 0.81
N PHE A 276 -2.05 16.70 -0.44
CA PHE A 276 -2.45 17.95 -1.07
C PHE A 276 -3.95 18.12 -0.88
N THR A 277 -4.42 19.29 -0.45
CA THR A 277 -5.85 19.51 -0.20
C THR A 277 -6.23 20.96 -0.36
N VAL A 278 -7.51 21.22 -0.63
CA VAL A 278 -8.10 22.56 -0.61
C VAL A 278 -8.70 22.80 0.76
N ALA A 279 -8.24 23.84 1.46
CA ALA A 279 -8.79 24.22 2.76
C ALA A 279 -10.29 24.51 2.64
N THR A 280 -11.12 23.81 3.41
CA THR A 280 -12.58 24.01 3.41
C THR A 280 -13.02 25.05 4.43
N GLU A 281 -12.24 25.21 5.49
CA GLU A 281 -12.51 26.07 6.64
C GLU A 281 -11.31 26.97 6.91
N TYR A 282 -11.55 28.04 7.68
CA TYR A 282 -10.49 28.94 8.09
C TYR A 282 -9.64 28.29 9.20
N ASP A 283 -8.37 28.03 8.91
CA ASP A 283 -7.41 27.53 9.89
C ASP A 283 -6.81 28.72 10.65
N VAL A 284 -7.32 28.99 11.85
CA VAL A 284 -6.86 30.10 12.70
C VAL A 284 -5.39 29.94 13.08
N VAL A 285 -4.93 28.70 13.30
CA VAL A 285 -3.57 28.41 13.77
C VAL A 285 -2.54 28.71 12.70
N ASN A 286 -2.86 28.36 11.44
CA ASN A 286 -1.96 28.52 10.31
C ASN A 286 -2.30 29.75 9.43
N ASN A 287 -3.35 30.51 9.79
CA ASN A 287 -3.89 31.63 9.00
C ASN A 287 -4.15 31.24 7.54
N ILE A 288 -4.88 30.13 7.34
CA ILE A 288 -5.22 29.60 6.02
C ILE A 288 -6.68 29.90 5.72
N GLN A 289 -6.93 30.59 4.62
CA GLN A 289 -8.27 30.93 4.17
C GLN A 289 -8.95 29.73 3.49
N PRO A 290 -10.29 29.61 3.59
CA PRO A 290 -11.04 28.67 2.76
C PRO A 290 -10.71 28.87 1.27
N GLY A 291 -10.56 27.77 0.55
CA GLY A 291 -10.15 27.76 -0.86
C GLY A 291 -8.64 27.71 -1.09
N THR A 292 -7.81 27.95 -0.08
CA THR A 292 -6.34 27.87 -0.23
C THR A 292 -5.86 26.43 -0.42
N TRP A 293 -4.96 26.22 -1.38
CA TRP A 293 -4.34 24.92 -1.62
C TRP A 293 -3.19 24.71 -0.65
N CYS A 294 -3.18 23.55 -0.01
CA CYS A 294 -2.26 23.21 1.07
C CYS A 294 -1.58 21.89 0.79
N ALA A 295 -0.31 21.79 1.16
CA ALA A 295 0.39 20.51 1.32
C ALA A 295 0.54 20.21 2.82
N VAL A 296 0.22 18.98 3.20
CA VAL A 296 0.14 18.53 4.58
C VAL A 296 0.96 17.26 4.74
N LEU A 297 2.00 17.29 5.55
CA LEU A 297 2.76 16.10 5.94
C LEU A 297 2.32 15.65 7.34
N ARG A 298 1.91 14.40 7.50
CA ARG A 298 1.47 13.83 8.79
C ARG A 298 1.94 12.41 9.00
N LEU A 299 2.00 11.99 10.27
CA LEU A 299 2.23 10.60 10.63
C LEU A 299 0.97 9.76 10.44
N LEU A 300 1.12 8.51 10.04
CA LEU A 300 0.04 7.52 10.01
C LEU A 300 -0.23 7.00 11.42
N LYS A 301 -1.47 6.57 11.67
CA LYS A 301 -1.89 5.98 12.94
C LYS A 301 -0.98 4.81 13.33
N GLY A 302 -0.53 4.80 14.58
CA GLY A 302 0.39 3.78 15.11
C GLY A 302 1.87 4.11 14.92
N SER A 303 2.21 5.19 14.23
CA SER A 303 3.59 5.70 14.21
C SER A 303 3.91 6.42 15.53
N ALA A 304 5.13 6.26 16.03
CA ALA A 304 5.56 7.01 17.20
C ALA A 304 5.81 8.49 16.84
N PRO A 305 5.53 9.43 17.76
CA PRO A 305 5.87 10.84 17.62
C PRO A 305 7.26 11.11 17.10
N THR A 306 7.39 11.97 16.08
CA THR A 306 8.68 12.23 15.41
C THR A 306 8.77 13.68 14.97
N LEU A 307 9.89 14.33 15.29
CA LEU A 307 10.23 15.65 14.77
C LEU A 307 10.77 15.52 13.34
N VAL A 308 10.26 16.34 12.41
CA VAL A 308 10.69 16.31 11.01
C VAL A 308 10.85 17.72 10.47
N SER A 309 11.91 17.91 9.68
CA SER A 309 12.05 19.03 8.76
C SER A 309 11.99 18.45 7.35
N ALA A 310 11.20 19.06 6.46
CA ALA A 310 11.01 18.55 5.11
C ALA A 310 11.02 19.70 4.10
N LYS A 311 11.28 19.36 2.85
CA LYS A 311 11.09 20.25 1.70
C LYS A 311 10.46 19.45 0.57
N ILE A 312 9.51 20.04 -0.15
CA ILE A 312 9.00 19.52 -1.41
C ILE A 312 9.73 20.23 -2.54
N MET A 313 10.21 19.46 -3.51
CA MET A 313 10.81 19.97 -4.74
C MET A 313 9.95 19.52 -5.90
N ILE A 314 9.49 20.46 -6.72
CA ILE A 314 8.78 20.17 -7.96
C ILE A 314 9.77 20.43 -9.11
N PRO A 315 10.23 19.39 -9.82
CA PRO A 315 11.18 19.56 -10.89
C PRO A 315 10.57 20.36 -12.05
N ALA A 316 11.42 21.10 -12.75
CA ALA A 316 11.06 21.76 -13.99
C ALA A 316 10.60 20.74 -15.03
N VAL A 317 9.48 21.01 -15.69
CA VAL A 317 9.09 20.25 -16.88
C VAL A 317 9.94 20.75 -18.04
N THR A 318 10.83 19.92 -18.57
CA THR A 318 11.51 20.22 -19.84
C THR A 318 10.48 20.11 -20.96
N GLN A 319 9.77 21.21 -21.25
CA GLN A 319 8.87 21.27 -22.39
C GLN A 319 9.71 21.16 -23.66
N SER A 320 9.51 20.08 -24.42
CA SER A 320 10.34 19.74 -25.57
C SER A 320 10.08 20.60 -26.83
N SER A 321 9.27 21.66 -26.75
CA SER A 321 8.77 22.35 -27.96
C SER A 321 8.76 23.88 -27.92
N GLN A 322 8.86 24.53 -26.75
CA GLN A 322 8.94 25.99 -26.66
C GLN A 322 9.96 26.35 -25.57
N GLY A 323 10.99 27.11 -25.94
CA GLY A 323 12.27 27.21 -25.22
C GLY A 323 12.26 27.98 -23.90
N GLY A 324 11.23 27.83 -23.06
CA GLY A 324 11.21 28.30 -21.69
C GLY A 324 11.58 27.17 -20.72
N THR A 325 12.73 27.28 -20.06
CA THR A 325 13.04 26.43 -18.91
C THR A 325 12.38 27.05 -17.69
N MET A 326 11.37 26.38 -17.15
CA MET A 326 10.81 26.76 -15.84
C MET A 326 11.83 26.41 -14.77
N GLU A 327 12.06 27.26 -13.77
CA GLU A 327 12.94 26.89 -12.65
C GLU A 327 12.23 25.91 -11.70
N PRO A 328 12.96 24.97 -11.07
CA PRO A 328 12.39 24.10 -10.04
C PRO A 328 11.78 24.89 -8.89
N ILE A 329 10.62 24.45 -8.41
CA ILE A 329 9.92 25.09 -7.28
C ILE A 329 10.29 24.35 -6.00
N GLU A 330 10.86 25.07 -5.02
CA GLU A 330 11.12 24.53 -3.68
C GLU A 330 10.12 25.07 -2.65
N ILE A 331 9.50 24.16 -1.89
CA ILE A 331 8.46 24.46 -0.90
C ILE A 331 8.92 23.93 0.47
N PRO A 332 9.40 24.77 1.39
CA PRO A 332 9.86 24.32 2.70
C PRO A 332 8.69 23.99 3.63
N PHE A 333 8.80 22.89 4.37
CA PHE A 333 7.94 22.57 5.52
C PHE A 333 8.63 23.07 6.78
N ARG A 334 8.07 24.13 7.36
CA ARG A 334 8.55 24.67 8.63
C ARG A 334 7.57 24.31 9.71
N THR A 335 8.06 23.66 10.77
CA THR A 335 7.30 23.51 12.00
C THR A 335 7.12 24.90 12.62
N THR A 336 5.88 25.38 12.70
CA THR A 336 5.58 26.76 13.13
C THR A 336 5.67 26.98 14.64
N ARG A 337 6.08 25.99 15.44
CA ARG A 337 6.25 26.17 16.89
C ARG A 337 7.59 26.82 17.23
N ARG A 338 7.57 28.15 17.38
CA ARG A 338 8.52 28.92 18.22
C ARG A 338 8.04 29.06 19.66
N GLY A 339 7.35 28.05 20.21
CA GLY A 339 7.12 27.97 21.65
C GLY A 339 8.38 27.39 22.29
N LYS A 340 9.01 28.10 23.24
CA LYS A 340 10.03 27.51 24.11
C LYS A 340 9.40 26.29 24.76
N LEU A 341 9.82 25.08 24.37
CA LEU A 341 9.45 23.85 25.05
C LEU A 341 10.00 23.94 26.48
N SER A 342 9.12 24.20 27.44
CA SER A 342 9.44 24.08 28.85
C SER A 342 9.61 22.60 29.18
N ALA A 343 10.70 22.23 29.84
CA ALA A 343 10.96 20.85 30.27
C ALA A 343 9.91 20.33 31.29
N GLN A 344 9.01 21.19 31.78
CA GLN A 344 7.92 20.82 32.69
C GLN A 344 6.60 20.46 32.00
N ASP A 345 6.45 20.68 30.68
CA ASP A 345 5.23 20.31 29.93
C ASP A 345 5.38 18.95 29.21
N HIS A 346 6.12 18.01 29.81
CA HIS A 346 6.34 16.68 29.22
C HIS A 346 5.13 15.73 29.33
N SER A 347 4.05 16.10 30.03
CA SER A 347 2.83 15.27 30.11
C SER A 347 1.85 15.49 28.96
N ASP A 348 1.94 16.61 28.23
CA ASP A 348 1.06 16.97 27.10
C ASP A 348 1.89 17.40 25.87
N LEU A 349 2.97 16.66 25.56
CA LEU A 349 3.69 16.82 24.31
C LEU A 349 2.76 16.45 23.14
N GLU A 350 2.01 17.42 22.64
CA GLU A 350 1.40 17.40 21.32
C GLU A 350 2.52 17.22 20.31
N CYS A 351 2.80 15.95 20.01
CA CYS A 351 3.55 15.52 18.85
C CYS A 351 3.09 16.33 17.64
N VAL A 352 4.03 16.80 16.83
CA VAL A 352 3.70 17.44 15.57
C VAL A 352 3.15 16.37 14.64
N ASP A 353 1.85 16.10 14.76
CA ASP A 353 1.15 15.14 13.93
C ASP A 353 0.98 15.67 12.50
N LYS A 354 1.19 16.98 12.28
CA LYS A 354 0.87 17.67 11.02
C LYS A 354 1.78 18.88 10.79
N ILE A 355 2.38 18.99 9.61
CA ILE A 355 2.98 20.23 9.09
C ILE A 355 2.17 20.69 7.88
N VAL A 356 1.81 21.97 7.83
CA VAL A 356 1.02 22.56 6.75
C VAL A 356 1.81 23.65 6.04
N THR A 357 1.87 23.56 4.72
CA THR A 357 2.45 24.61 3.87
C THR A 357 1.45 25.05 2.83
N ARG A 358 1.32 26.37 2.66
CA ARG A 358 0.50 27.02 1.63
C ARG A 358 1.17 26.92 0.26
N LEU A 359 0.39 26.57 -0.76
CA LEU A 359 0.87 26.50 -2.15
C LEU A 359 0.59 27.77 -2.95
N ASP A 360 -0.32 28.63 -2.46
CA ASP A 360 -0.71 29.89 -3.10
C ASP A 360 0.28 31.04 -2.83
N SER A 361 1.16 30.89 -1.84
CA SER A 361 2.22 31.85 -1.52
C SER A 361 3.49 31.70 -2.39
N LEU A 362 3.44 30.87 -3.44
CA LEU A 362 4.53 30.75 -4.39
C LEU A 362 4.70 32.08 -5.17
N PRO A 363 5.95 32.51 -5.44
CA PRO A 363 6.22 33.79 -6.08
C PRO A 363 5.41 33.94 -7.38
N HIS A 364 4.77 35.10 -7.55
CA HIS A 364 3.92 35.41 -8.69
C HIS A 364 4.72 35.26 -10.00
N GLY A 365 4.39 34.23 -10.78
CA GLY A 365 5.19 33.71 -11.90
C GLY A 365 5.20 32.18 -11.91
N SER A 366 5.05 31.54 -10.75
CA SER A 366 4.77 30.12 -10.59
C SER A 366 3.27 29.84 -10.66
N SER A 367 2.58 30.29 -11.72
CA SER A 367 1.25 29.73 -12.01
C SER A 367 1.49 28.23 -12.20
N LEU A 368 0.92 27.39 -11.33
CA LEU A 368 0.87 25.94 -11.53
C LEU A 368 -0.14 25.64 -12.65
N GLU A 369 0.07 26.26 -13.81
CA GLU A 369 -0.53 25.87 -15.08
C GLU A 369 0.22 24.62 -15.52
N PHE A 370 -0.20 23.48 -14.95
CA PHE A 370 0.11 22.19 -15.53
C PHE A 370 -0.95 21.92 -16.61
N GLU A 371 -0.49 21.77 -17.84
CA GLU A 371 -1.32 21.36 -18.98
C GLU A 371 -1.80 19.90 -18.82
#